data_AF-A0A226DR47-F1
#
_entry.id   AF-A0A226DR47-F1
#
_cell.length_a   1.000
_cell.length_b   1.000
_cell.length_c   1.000
_cell.angle_alpha   90.00
_cell.angle_beta   90.00
_cell.angle_gamma   90.00
#
_symmetry.space_group_name_H-M   'P 1'
#
loop_
_entity.id
_entity.type
_entity.pdbx_description
1 polymer ?
#
loop_
_entity_poly.entity_id
_entity_poly.type
_entity_poly.pdbx_seq_one_letter_code
_entity_poly.pdbx_strand_id
1 'polypeptide(L)'
;MYEKKTILSSVIKLKISEMHDPRLLEGLKTAFPNLRELIVTTSEEMDSRGEVSGMELGVVLKACGDWGTLKHLEIVVPSYPKQIMDIIQALLDAEAKGVFKGLKTLRILTNCENYEIHELTENELDLLKKLLIAMDGMDAVTISDLFFCEESLRNILHFLETNKMNVSKFKMFQEEKSVSDSEDSPERSEAEDDFY
;
A
#
# COMPACT_ATOMS: atom_id res chain seq x y z
N MET A 1 0.23 -9.32 -40.29
CA MET A 1 0.58 -10.55 -39.53
C MET A 1 0.01 -10.34 -38.14
N TYR A 2 -1.04 -11.05 -37.74
CA TYR A 2 -1.62 -10.89 -36.40
C TYR A 2 -0.81 -11.77 -35.44
N GLU A 3 -0.03 -11.16 -34.55
CA GLU A 3 0.62 -11.89 -33.47
C GLU A 3 -0.46 -12.56 -32.61
N LYS A 4 -0.33 -13.87 -32.44
CA LYS A 4 -1.24 -14.66 -31.62
C LYS A 4 -1.02 -14.24 -30.16
N LYS A 5 -1.98 -13.52 -29.59
CA LYS A 5 -1.93 -13.08 -28.19
C LYS A 5 -1.81 -14.31 -27.30
N THR A 6 -0.64 -14.50 -26.67
CA THR A 6 -0.40 -15.62 -25.77
C THR A 6 -1.20 -15.41 -24.49
N ILE A 7 -2.14 -16.32 -24.22
CA ILE A 7 -2.94 -16.32 -22.98
C ILE A 7 -2.33 -17.35 -22.03
N LEU A 8 -1.92 -16.90 -20.86
CA LEU A 8 -1.27 -17.69 -19.83
C LEU A 8 -2.26 -17.95 -18.68
N SER A 9 -3.33 -18.69 -18.99
CA SER A 9 -4.47 -18.91 -18.07
C SER A 9 -4.14 -19.73 -16.82
N SER A 10 -3.00 -20.42 -16.78
CA SER A 10 -2.54 -21.18 -15.61
C SER A 10 -1.87 -20.30 -14.55
N VAL A 11 -1.47 -19.08 -14.91
CA VAL A 11 -0.80 -18.17 -13.98
C VAL A 11 -1.84 -17.53 -13.06
N ILE A 12 -1.72 -17.81 -11.77
CA ILE A 12 -2.61 -17.30 -10.72
C ILE A 12 -1.96 -16.22 -9.85
N LYS A 13 -0.63 -16.11 -9.90
CA LYS A 13 0.17 -15.15 -9.16
C LYS A 13 1.22 -14.54 -10.09
N LEU A 14 1.34 -13.22 -10.05
CA LEU A 14 2.28 -12.48 -10.86
C LEU A 14 2.95 -11.42 -9.98
N LYS A 15 4.27 -11.44 -9.97
CA LYS A 15 5.09 -10.39 -9.38
C LYS A 15 5.88 -9.72 -10.49
N ILE A 16 5.82 -8.39 -10.54
CA ILE A 16 6.57 -7.58 -11.49
C ILE A 16 7.37 -6.56 -10.69
N SER A 17 8.65 -6.46 -11.00
CA SER A 17 9.57 -5.54 -10.36
C SER A 17 10.11 -4.55 -11.38
N GLU A 18 10.26 -3.30 -10.94
CA GLU A 18 10.68 -2.15 -11.73
C GLU A 18 9.82 -1.94 -12.99
N MET A 19 8.50 -2.00 -12.81
CA MET A 19 7.56 -1.61 -13.87
C MET A 19 7.42 -0.08 -13.85
N HIS A 20 7.89 0.64 -14.85
CA HIS A 20 7.72 2.11 -14.90
C HIS A 20 6.53 2.58 -15.76
N ASP A 21 5.94 1.69 -16.58
CA ASP A 21 4.82 2.02 -17.46
C ASP A 21 3.51 1.34 -17.00
N PRO A 22 2.58 2.08 -16.39
CA PRO A 22 1.33 1.51 -15.88
C PRO A 22 0.40 1.00 -17.00
N ARG A 23 0.58 1.43 -18.25
CA ARG A 23 -0.25 0.97 -19.39
C ARG A 23 -0.07 -0.53 -19.65
N LEU A 24 1.04 -1.11 -19.20
CA LEU A 24 1.28 -2.55 -19.32
C LEU A 24 0.24 -3.36 -18.54
N LEU A 25 -0.30 -2.83 -17.43
CA LEU A 25 -1.29 -3.52 -16.59
C LEU A 25 -2.57 -3.90 -17.36
N GLU A 26 -3.04 -3.04 -18.27
CA GLU A 26 -4.20 -3.35 -19.12
C GLU A 26 -3.92 -4.56 -20.05
N GLY A 27 -2.70 -4.63 -20.58
CA GLY A 27 -2.26 -5.75 -21.41
C GLY A 27 -2.18 -7.05 -20.61
N LEU A 28 -1.64 -6.98 -19.39
CA LEU A 28 -1.48 -8.12 -18.48
C LEU A 28 -2.83 -8.74 -18.10
N LYS A 29 -3.86 -7.92 -17.89
CA LYS A 29 -5.22 -8.42 -17.62
C LYS A 29 -5.71 -9.39 -18.69
N THR A 30 -5.42 -9.11 -19.97
CA THR A 30 -5.81 -10.03 -21.06
C THR A 30 -4.92 -11.27 -21.11
N ALA A 31 -3.63 -11.12 -20.81
CA ALA A 31 -2.68 -12.23 -20.82
C ALA A 31 -2.91 -13.21 -19.66
N PHE A 32 -3.40 -12.72 -18.52
CA PHE A 32 -3.54 -13.46 -17.27
C PHE A 32 -4.99 -13.42 -16.73
N PRO A 33 -5.96 -14.03 -17.43
CA PRO A 33 -7.38 -13.88 -17.11
C PRO A 33 -7.82 -14.54 -15.79
N ASN A 34 -6.99 -15.42 -15.21
CA ASN A 34 -7.26 -16.11 -13.95
C ASN A 34 -6.39 -15.61 -12.79
N LEU A 35 -5.74 -14.46 -12.96
CA LEU A 35 -4.83 -13.93 -11.95
C LEU A 35 -5.60 -13.61 -10.66
N ARG A 36 -5.11 -14.12 -9.54
CA ARG A 36 -5.67 -13.91 -8.19
C ARG A 36 -4.78 -13.03 -7.34
N GLU A 37 -3.48 -13.03 -7.59
CA GLU A 37 -2.51 -12.22 -6.86
C GLU A 37 -1.62 -11.45 -7.83
N LEU A 38 -1.59 -10.13 -7.64
CA LEU A 38 -0.75 -9.21 -8.38
C LEU A 38 0.10 -8.41 -7.41
N ILE A 39 1.41 -8.48 -7.59
CA ILE A 39 2.40 -7.68 -6.87
C ILE A 39 3.13 -6.84 -7.92
N VAL A 40 3.05 -5.52 -7.81
CA VAL A 40 3.77 -4.60 -8.68
C VAL A 40 4.65 -3.72 -7.81
N THR A 41 5.97 -3.83 -7.99
CA THR A 41 6.94 -3.08 -7.20
C THR A 41 7.76 -2.18 -8.11
N THR A 42 7.81 -0.90 -7.80
CA THR A 42 8.68 0.07 -8.49
C THR A 42 9.37 0.91 -7.45
N SER A 43 10.68 0.78 -7.38
CA SER A 43 11.44 1.38 -6.29
C SER A 43 12.01 2.73 -6.67
N GLU A 44 12.40 2.85 -7.94
CA GLU A 44 13.11 4.02 -8.44
C GLU A 44 12.13 5.05 -9.04
N GLU A 45 12.34 6.32 -8.70
CA GLU A 45 11.58 7.43 -9.29
C GLU A 45 11.89 7.61 -10.79
N MET A 46 13.05 7.13 -11.24
CA MET A 46 13.49 7.19 -12.64
C MET A 46 13.72 5.79 -13.20
N ASP A 47 13.37 5.58 -14.47
CA ASP A 47 13.70 4.36 -15.18
C ASP A 47 15.16 4.34 -15.64
N SER A 48 15.60 3.22 -16.22
CA SER A 48 16.98 3.06 -16.75
C SER A 48 17.38 4.06 -17.85
N ARG A 49 16.43 4.81 -18.40
CA ARG A 49 16.65 5.85 -19.43
C ARG A 49 16.67 7.25 -18.81
N GLY A 50 16.46 7.37 -17.50
CA GLY A 50 16.33 8.64 -16.78
C GLY A 50 14.95 9.28 -16.93
N GLU A 51 13.94 8.55 -17.40
CA GLU A 51 12.57 9.04 -17.47
C GLU A 51 11.86 8.84 -16.14
N VAL A 52 11.06 9.82 -15.71
CA VAL A 52 10.26 9.71 -14.48
C VAL A 52 9.26 8.56 -14.62
N SER A 53 9.18 7.74 -13.57
CA SER A 53 8.26 6.61 -13.49
C SER A 53 6.81 7.08 -13.57
N GLY A 54 6.01 6.42 -14.42
CA GLY A 54 4.56 6.68 -14.49
C GLY A 54 3.76 6.01 -13.37
N MET A 55 4.43 5.37 -12.40
CA MET A 55 3.81 4.55 -11.35
C MET A 55 3.26 5.35 -10.17
N GLU A 56 2.54 6.42 -10.46
CA GLU A 56 1.82 7.18 -9.45
C GLU A 56 0.64 6.36 -8.88
N LEU A 57 0.39 6.44 -7.58
CA LEU A 57 -0.60 5.62 -6.87
C LEU A 57 -1.98 5.59 -7.56
N GLY A 58 -2.55 6.76 -7.86
CA GLY A 58 -3.86 6.85 -8.51
C GLY A 58 -3.89 6.28 -9.93
N VAL A 59 -2.78 6.40 -10.66
CA VAL A 59 -2.64 5.85 -12.02
C VAL A 59 -2.59 4.33 -11.97
N VAL A 60 -1.77 3.76 -11.07
CA VAL A 60 -1.61 2.32 -10.91
C VAL A 60 -2.91 1.69 -10.42
N LEU A 61 -3.57 2.27 -9.40
CA LEU A 61 -4.86 1.79 -8.91
C LEU A 61 -5.92 1.76 -10.01
N LYS A 62 -5.99 2.82 -10.83
CA LYS A 62 -6.90 2.86 -11.98
C LYS A 62 -6.61 1.75 -12.98
N ALA A 63 -5.34 1.48 -13.28
CA ALA A 63 -4.93 0.43 -14.20
C ALA A 63 -5.18 -1.00 -13.66
N CYS A 64 -5.28 -1.14 -12.33
CA CYS A 64 -5.72 -2.36 -11.64
C CYS A 64 -7.26 -2.52 -11.60
N GLY A 65 -8.02 -1.63 -12.25
CA GLY A 65 -9.47 -1.74 -12.39
C GLY A 65 -9.92 -2.95 -13.21
N ASP A 66 -11.11 -3.46 -12.89
CA ASP A 66 -11.80 -4.52 -13.64
C ASP A 66 -11.08 -5.88 -13.71
N TRP A 67 -10.13 -6.17 -12.82
CA TRP A 67 -9.53 -7.51 -12.71
C TRP A 67 -10.46 -8.46 -11.96
N GLY A 68 -11.47 -9.00 -12.65
CA GLY A 68 -12.60 -9.71 -12.03
C GLY A 68 -12.24 -10.92 -11.14
N THR A 69 -11.07 -11.53 -11.31
CA THR A 69 -10.59 -12.67 -10.51
C THR A 69 -9.61 -12.29 -9.41
N LEU A 70 -9.12 -11.04 -9.38
CA LEU A 70 -8.09 -10.60 -8.46
C LEU A 70 -8.62 -10.62 -7.02
N LYS A 71 -7.80 -11.17 -6.12
CA LYS A 71 -8.07 -11.29 -4.68
C LYS A 71 -7.03 -10.56 -3.85
N HIS A 72 -5.80 -10.49 -4.34
CA HIS A 72 -4.69 -9.92 -3.59
C HIS A 72 -3.97 -8.92 -4.49
N LEU A 73 -3.90 -7.67 -4.03
CA LEU A 73 -3.21 -6.59 -4.71
C LEU A 73 -2.16 -6.01 -3.77
N GLU A 74 -0.91 -6.01 -4.23
CA GLU A 74 0.19 -5.31 -3.59
C GLU A 74 0.83 -4.35 -4.59
N ILE A 75 0.94 -3.08 -4.18
CA ILE A 75 1.54 -2.02 -4.96
C ILE A 75 2.64 -1.39 -4.11
N VAL A 76 3.84 -1.31 -4.66
CA VAL A 76 4.93 -0.48 -4.13
C VAL A 76 5.20 0.60 -5.19
N VAL A 77 4.91 1.85 -4.84
CA VAL A 77 5.13 3.00 -5.73
C VAL A 77 6.44 3.70 -5.38
N PRO A 78 7.13 4.32 -6.37
CA PRO A 78 8.42 4.94 -6.15
C PRO A 78 8.28 6.32 -5.49
N SER A 79 7.15 6.99 -5.71
CA SER A 79 6.79 8.26 -5.07
C SER A 79 5.39 8.17 -4.48
N TYR A 80 5.26 8.60 -3.23
CA TYR A 80 4.00 8.64 -2.52
C TYR A 80 3.45 10.07 -2.47
N PRO A 81 2.12 10.27 -2.55
CA PRO A 81 1.56 11.59 -2.37
C PRO A 81 1.93 12.14 -0.99
N LYS A 82 2.41 13.40 -0.94
CA LYS A 82 2.83 14.04 0.32
C LYS A 82 1.65 14.34 1.24
N GLN A 83 0.48 14.64 0.66
CA GLN A 83 -0.72 14.92 1.43
C GLN A 83 -1.52 13.64 1.57
N ILE A 84 -1.90 13.31 2.81
CA ILE A 84 -2.76 12.17 3.11
C ILE A 84 -4.08 12.18 2.31
N MET A 85 -4.58 13.37 2.00
CA MET A 85 -5.80 13.52 1.22
C MET A 85 -5.68 13.08 -0.22
N ASP A 86 -4.50 13.24 -0.83
CA ASP A 86 -4.28 12.74 -2.18
C ASP A 86 -4.30 11.20 -2.20
N ILE A 87 -3.84 10.57 -1.11
CA ILE A 87 -3.90 9.10 -0.93
C ILE A 87 -5.35 8.66 -0.76
N ILE A 88 -6.09 9.29 0.17
CA ILE A 88 -7.49 8.97 0.45
C ILE A 88 -8.33 9.15 -0.83
N GLN A 89 -8.12 10.23 -1.57
CA GLN A 89 -8.85 10.50 -2.80
C GLN A 89 -8.52 9.50 -3.90
N ALA A 90 -7.23 9.15 -4.08
CA ALA A 90 -6.84 8.12 -5.05
C ALA A 90 -7.50 6.76 -4.76
N LEU A 91 -7.64 6.42 -3.48
CA LEU A 91 -8.31 5.19 -3.04
C LEU A 91 -9.82 5.23 -3.24
N LEU A 92 -10.48 6.34 -2.94
CA LEU A 92 -11.92 6.52 -3.21
C LEU A 92 -12.20 6.50 -4.71
N ASP A 93 -11.35 7.11 -5.53
CA ASP A 93 -11.47 7.07 -6.98
C ASP A 93 -11.28 5.65 -7.55
N ALA A 94 -10.43 4.85 -6.91
CA ALA A 94 -10.22 3.43 -7.24
C ALA A 94 -11.44 2.59 -6.85
N GLU A 95 -12.01 2.85 -5.67
CA GLU A 95 -13.24 2.24 -5.17
C GLU A 95 -14.40 2.50 -6.14
N ALA A 96 -14.61 3.75 -6.54
CA ALA A 96 -15.67 4.15 -7.47
C ALA A 96 -15.54 3.48 -8.86
N LYS A 97 -14.32 3.06 -9.24
CA LYS A 97 -14.03 2.29 -10.46
C LYS A 97 -14.10 0.79 -10.27
N GLY A 98 -14.49 0.32 -9.09
CA GLY A 98 -14.66 -1.10 -8.78
C GLY A 98 -13.37 -1.86 -8.53
N VAL A 99 -12.23 -1.18 -8.27
CA VAL A 99 -10.94 -1.83 -7.99
C VAL A 99 -11.04 -2.75 -6.77
N PHE A 100 -11.83 -2.36 -5.76
CA PHE A 100 -12.00 -3.13 -4.52
C PHE A 100 -12.93 -4.33 -4.68
N LYS A 101 -13.65 -4.44 -5.80
CA LYS A 101 -14.69 -5.44 -5.98
C LYS A 101 -14.09 -6.86 -5.99
N GLY A 102 -14.34 -7.59 -4.90
CA GLY A 102 -13.90 -8.96 -4.75
C GLY A 102 -12.45 -9.11 -4.29
N LEU A 103 -11.73 -8.01 -4.03
CA LEU A 103 -10.44 -8.05 -3.35
C LEU A 103 -10.61 -8.54 -1.90
N LYS A 104 -9.62 -9.31 -1.47
CA LYS A 104 -9.48 -9.85 -0.11
C LYS A 104 -8.35 -9.19 0.64
N THR A 105 -7.27 -8.84 -0.04
CA THR A 105 -6.18 -8.08 0.57
C THR A 105 -5.73 -6.95 -0.33
N LEU A 106 -5.50 -5.79 0.29
CA LEU A 106 -4.87 -4.63 -0.34
C LEU A 106 -3.63 -4.25 0.48
N ARG A 107 -2.49 -4.16 -0.19
CA ARG A 107 -1.25 -3.64 0.38
C ARG A 107 -0.73 -2.52 -0.52
N ILE A 108 -0.61 -1.32 0.04
CA ILE A 108 0.01 -0.18 -0.61
C ILE A 108 1.18 0.21 0.26
N LEU A 109 2.37 0.07 -0.31
CA LEU A 109 3.62 0.37 0.34
C LEU A 109 4.32 1.46 -0.46
N THR A 110 5.25 2.13 0.19
CA THR A 110 6.08 3.17 -0.39
C THR A 110 7.51 2.92 0.07
N ASN A 111 8.47 3.28 -0.78
CA ASN A 111 9.87 3.31 -0.41
C ASN A 111 10.31 4.70 0.09
N CYS A 112 9.42 5.70 0.02
CA CYS A 112 9.64 6.99 0.68
C CYS A 112 9.43 6.82 2.19
N GLU A 113 10.29 7.42 2.99
CA GLU A 113 10.12 7.50 4.44
C GLU A 113 9.50 8.85 4.80
N ASN A 114 8.18 9.00 4.62
CA ASN A 114 7.50 10.22 5.03
C ASN A 114 6.80 10.02 6.39
N TYR A 115 7.40 10.58 7.45
CA TYR A 115 6.93 10.45 8.83
C TYR A 115 6.02 11.61 9.29
N GLU A 116 5.38 12.31 8.36
CA GLU A 116 4.51 13.42 8.72
C GLU A 116 3.25 12.92 9.45
N ILE A 117 3.02 13.43 10.66
CA ILE A 117 1.79 13.18 11.42
C ILE A 117 0.70 14.08 10.87
N HIS A 118 -0.41 13.48 10.44
CA HIS A 118 -1.54 14.19 9.87
C HIS A 118 -2.63 14.46 10.90
N GLU A 119 -2.97 15.73 11.08
CA GLU A 119 -4.20 16.16 11.73
C GLU A 119 -5.28 16.31 10.67
N LEU A 120 -6.30 15.45 10.73
CA LEU A 120 -7.39 15.47 9.77
C LEU A 120 -8.48 16.44 10.24
N THR A 121 -8.92 17.32 9.35
CA THR A 121 -10.15 18.07 9.52
C THR A 121 -11.37 17.15 9.53
N GLU A 122 -12.52 17.64 10.00
CA GLU A 122 -13.77 16.86 10.04
C GLU A 122 -14.16 16.30 8.67
N ASN A 123 -14.01 17.09 7.61
CA ASN A 123 -14.32 16.66 6.24
C ASN A 123 -13.41 15.52 5.76
N GLU A 124 -12.13 15.59 6.12
CA GLU A 124 -11.14 14.59 5.74
C GLU A 124 -11.34 13.28 6.52
N LEU A 125 -11.68 13.38 7.81
CA LEU A 125 -12.12 12.24 8.62
C LEU A 125 -13.33 11.54 8.01
N ASP A 126 -14.31 12.29 7.51
CA ASP A 126 -15.49 11.71 6.88
C ASP A 126 -15.18 10.98 5.56
N LEU A 127 -14.22 11.49 4.78
CA LEU A 127 -13.73 10.80 3.59
C LEU A 127 -12.98 9.50 3.95
N LEU A 128 -12.13 9.55 4.98
CA LEU A 128 -11.46 8.35 5.49
C LEU A 128 -12.47 7.32 6.01
N LYS A 129 -13.51 7.73 6.74
CA LYS A 129 -14.59 6.82 7.20
C LYS A 129 -15.32 6.15 6.04
N LYS A 130 -15.64 6.89 4.97
CA LYS A 130 -16.22 6.32 3.74
C LYS A 130 -15.30 5.28 3.12
N LEU A 131 -14.01 5.57 3.06
CA LEU A 131 -13.01 4.64 2.56
C LEU A 131 -12.92 3.37 3.43
N LEU A 132 -12.93 3.50 4.76
CA LEU A 132 -12.93 2.36 5.68
C LEU A 132 -14.15 1.45 5.51
N ILE A 133 -15.35 2.04 5.32
CA ILE A 133 -16.57 1.28 5.01
C ILE A 133 -16.38 0.47 3.72
N ALA A 134 -15.83 1.08 2.67
CA ALA A 134 -15.65 0.40 1.39
C ALA A 134 -14.68 -0.79 1.47
N MET A 135 -13.70 -0.71 2.36
CA MET A 135 -12.73 -1.78 2.58
C MET A 135 -13.15 -2.79 3.65
N ASP A 136 -14.30 -2.60 4.30
CA ASP A 136 -14.75 -3.47 5.40
C ASP A 136 -14.96 -4.93 4.96
N GLY A 137 -15.30 -5.16 3.68
CA GLY A 137 -15.43 -6.51 3.10
C GLY A 137 -14.10 -7.25 2.87
N MET A 138 -12.96 -6.59 3.03
CA MET A 138 -11.63 -7.18 2.86
C MET A 138 -11.17 -7.93 4.13
N ASP A 139 -10.30 -8.91 3.95
CA ASP A 139 -9.75 -9.71 5.03
C ASP A 139 -8.55 -8.99 5.69
N ALA A 140 -7.77 -8.21 4.92
CA ALA A 140 -6.67 -7.39 5.42
C ALA A 140 -6.38 -6.18 4.53
N VAL A 141 -6.02 -5.05 5.14
CA VAL A 141 -5.65 -3.79 4.46
C VAL A 141 -4.40 -3.23 5.11
N THR A 142 -3.38 -2.96 4.31
CA THR A 142 -2.15 -2.27 4.72
C THR A 142 -1.95 -1.08 3.80
N ILE A 143 -1.84 0.10 4.38
CA ILE A 143 -1.46 1.31 3.66
C ILE A 143 -0.34 1.93 4.51
N SER A 144 0.88 1.94 3.98
CA SER A 144 2.03 2.53 4.65
C SER A 144 1.92 4.05 4.73
N ASP A 145 2.66 4.62 5.67
CA ASP A 145 2.86 6.07 5.84
C ASP A 145 1.57 6.87 6.06
N LEU A 146 0.61 6.27 6.78
CA LEU A 146 -0.57 6.95 7.28
C LEU A 146 -0.46 7.14 8.78
N PHE A 147 0.21 8.21 9.20
CA PHE A 147 0.33 8.58 10.60
C PHE A 147 -0.71 9.65 10.96
N PHE A 148 -1.49 9.42 12.02
CA PHE A 148 -2.55 10.31 12.48
C PHE A 148 -2.21 10.90 13.84
N CYS A 149 -2.63 12.14 14.09
CA CYS A 149 -2.60 12.68 15.45
C CYS A 149 -3.54 11.89 16.39
N GLU A 150 -3.30 11.97 17.69
CA GLU A 150 -4.05 11.22 18.71
C GLU A 150 -5.57 11.46 18.61
N GLU A 151 -5.99 12.70 18.38
CA GLU A 151 -7.41 13.05 18.27
C GLU A 151 -8.07 12.41 17.05
N SER A 152 -7.42 12.50 15.89
CA SER A 152 -7.89 11.86 14.65
C SER A 152 -7.95 10.34 14.81
N LEU A 153 -6.90 9.74 15.36
CA LEU A 153 -6.83 8.30 15.61
C LEU A 153 -7.96 7.84 16.54
N ARG A 154 -8.19 8.55 17.65
CA ARG A 154 -9.28 8.26 18.59
C ARG A 154 -10.64 8.32 17.90
N ASN A 155 -10.88 9.32 17.05
CA ASN A 155 -12.12 9.46 16.29
C ASN A 155 -12.33 8.27 15.34
N ILE A 156 -11.28 7.87 14.61
CA ILE A 156 -11.32 6.75 13.68
C ILE A 156 -11.57 5.43 14.41
N LEU A 157 -10.84 5.16 15.50
CA LEU A 157 -11.00 3.93 16.29
C LEU A 157 -12.41 3.83 16.89
N HIS A 158 -12.93 4.94 17.44
CA HIS A 158 -14.30 4.99 17.95
C HIS A 158 -15.34 4.73 16.86
N PHE A 159 -15.13 5.26 15.66
CA PHE A 159 -15.98 4.99 14.50
C PHE A 159 -15.97 3.50 14.12
N LEU A 160 -14.80 2.87 14.04
CA LEU A 160 -14.66 1.45 13.72
C LEU A 160 -15.39 0.58 14.76
N GLU A 161 -15.22 0.88 16.04
CA GLU A 161 -15.90 0.18 17.13
C GLU A 161 -17.43 0.32 17.06
N THR A 162 -17.92 1.55 16.88
CA THR A 162 -19.36 1.84 16.78
C THR A 162 -20.02 1.11 15.60
N ASN A 163 -19.30 0.95 14.49
CA ASN A 163 -19.75 0.22 13.32
C ASN A 163 -19.44 -1.29 13.38
N LYS A 164 -18.89 -1.80 14.50
CA LYS A 164 -18.50 -3.20 14.70
C LYS A 164 -17.51 -3.73 13.65
N MET A 165 -16.69 -2.84 13.12
CA MET A 165 -15.64 -3.20 12.17
C MET A 165 -14.45 -3.82 12.90
N ASN A 166 -13.86 -4.85 12.31
CA ASN A 166 -12.67 -5.48 12.89
C ASN A 166 -11.44 -4.58 12.67
N VAL A 167 -11.01 -3.83 13.69
CA VAL A 167 -9.83 -2.95 13.65
C VAL A 167 -8.56 -3.71 13.25
N SER A 168 -8.40 -4.98 13.65
CA SER A 168 -7.16 -5.74 13.47
C SER A 168 -6.79 -6.04 12.00
N LYS A 169 -7.74 -5.86 11.07
CA LYS A 169 -7.50 -6.01 9.63
C LYS A 169 -6.90 -4.76 8.99
N PHE A 170 -7.10 -3.59 9.59
CA PHE A 170 -6.54 -2.32 9.14
C PHE A 170 -5.18 -2.13 9.79
N LYS A 171 -4.13 -2.55 9.08
CA LYS A 171 -2.75 -2.54 9.61
C LYS A 171 -2.19 -1.14 9.78
N MET A 172 -2.74 -0.14 9.10
CA MET A 172 -2.31 1.26 9.25
C MET A 172 -2.60 1.87 10.64
N PHE A 173 -3.42 1.22 11.47
CA PHE A 173 -3.69 1.67 12.85
C PHE A 173 -2.97 0.84 13.92
N GLN A 174 -2.12 -0.11 13.51
CA GLN A 174 -1.34 -0.90 14.45
C GLN A 174 -0.05 -0.15 14.74
N GLU A 175 0.15 0.25 15.99
CA GLU A 175 1.45 0.73 16.43
C GLU A 175 2.48 -0.35 16.10
N GLU A 176 3.44 -0.02 15.24
CA GLU A 176 4.65 -0.83 15.12
C GLU A 176 5.33 -0.78 16.47
N LYS A 177 5.21 -1.86 17.25
CA LYS A 177 6.08 -2.07 18.39
C LYS A 177 7.48 -2.22 17.83
N SER A 178 8.22 -1.11 17.75
CA SER A 178 9.66 -1.15 17.60
C SER A 178 10.21 -1.95 18.77
N VAL A 179 10.69 -3.15 18.48
CA VAL A 179 11.55 -3.90 19.39
C VAL A 179 12.89 -3.18 19.38
N SER A 180 13.07 -2.23 20.28
CA SER A 180 14.38 -1.69 20.62
C SER A 180 14.47 -1.36 22.11
N ASP A 181 14.07 -2.32 22.95
CA ASP A 181 14.54 -2.40 24.34
C ASP A 181 15.58 -3.52 24.40
N SER A 182 16.80 -3.19 23.99
CA SER A 182 17.99 -3.92 24.41
C SER A 182 19.15 -2.93 24.57
N GLU A 183 18.96 -1.96 25.47
CA GLU A 183 20.07 -1.37 26.22
C GLU A 183 20.38 -2.32 27.38
N ASP A 184 21.43 -3.12 27.23
CA ASP A 184 22.34 -3.45 28.33
C ASP A 184 23.60 -4.10 27.73
N SER A 185 24.56 -3.27 27.34
CA SER A 185 25.95 -3.68 27.20
C SER A 185 26.75 -2.87 28.20
N PRO A 186 27.25 -3.49 29.29
CA PRO A 186 28.08 -2.76 30.23
C PRO A 186 29.42 -2.46 29.56
N GLU A 187 29.77 -1.17 29.58
CA GLU A 187 31.09 -0.63 29.27
C GLU A 187 32.17 -1.50 29.91
N ARG A 188 33.08 -2.05 29.09
CA ARG A 188 34.35 -2.59 29.59
C ARG A 188 35.42 -1.53 29.40
N SER A 189 35.66 -0.85 30.51
CA SER A 189 36.76 0.06 30.79
C SER A 189 38.11 -0.46 30.28
N GLU A 190 38.88 0.45 29.72
CA GLU A 190 40.33 0.36 29.55
C GLU A 190 41.00 -0.01 30.88
N ALA A 191 41.88 -1.00 30.83
CA ALA A 191 42.93 -1.20 31.82
C ALA A 191 44.20 -1.56 31.05
N GLU A 192 45.09 -0.57 30.96
CA GLU A 192 46.53 -0.81 30.87
C GLU A 192 46.94 -1.67 32.06
N ASP A 193 47.72 -2.72 31.83
CA ASP A 193 48.71 -3.17 32.81
C ASP A 193 49.79 -4.02 32.13
N ASP A 194 51.03 -3.64 32.44
CA ASP A 194 52.32 -4.16 32.01
C ASP A 194 52.66 -5.57 32.57
N PHE A 195 53.77 -6.13 32.05
CA PHE A 195 54.60 -7.27 32.52
C PHE A 195 54.11 -8.68 32.13
N TYR A 196 54.90 -9.58 31.51
CA TYR A 196 56.35 -9.72 31.25
C TYR A 196 56.59 -10.38 29.88
#